data_AF-A0AAV8T537-F1
#
_entry.id   AF-A0AAV8T537-F1
#
_cell.length_a   1.000
_cell.length_b   1.000
_cell.length_c   1.000
_cell.angle_alpha   90.00
_cell.angle_beta   90.00
_cell.angle_gamma   90.00
#
_symmetry.space_group_name_H-M   'P 1'
#
loop_
_entity.id
_entity.type
_entity.pdbx_description
1 polymer ?
#
loop_
_entity_poly.entity_id
_entity_poly.type
_entity_poly.pdbx_seq_one_letter_code
_entity_poly.pdbx_strand_id
1 'polypeptide(L)'
;MGSRTTISSIFTVSCRSFGVQLSPRCTLASPRTCFPSKRSRKSVLPLCTSRSNERKFSCQSSKPGVAYTTATSSVTGHPEYNRLLPCPPYNSPPRIEHLVVSSECRVLDYICEALDLPPLYVADLIQFGAVHYALVCPHPPPTATPEVMRKYEEVTAPSVLKKRASIKGKTVREAQKTYRITHANQLLEPGMYLRVHVHPKRFPRCYDIDWKSRIIAVTESYVVLDKPAGTSVGGTTDNIEENCVTFTSRALGLIELLMTTHQIDNCTEGCVVLARTKEYCSVFHKKIREKSVKKLYLALAASPLPVGLITHYMRPVNIAPRLVSEDFVESWQLCQLEVLECKQIPWPNAATKEDYCVEDCGWPSRDYAYECKINLLTGRTHQIRAQLAACGAPLVGDSMYMPAAIAELTSPGLNPFGKYKEGYVGEDAKEMAVTEWIAQHGKEPNCIGLQAFQISWDNGKHFFEAGSPWWRSGIA
;
A
#
# COMPACT_ATOMS: atom_id res chain seq x y z
N MET A 1 47.79 -3.84 39.80
CA MET A 1 48.51 -3.12 40.89
C MET A 1 48.96 -1.76 40.37
N GLY A 2 48.60 -0.68 41.08
CA GLY A 2 49.02 0.74 40.86
C GLY A 2 48.29 1.44 39.71
N SER A 3 47.22 2.23 39.86
CA SER A 3 46.92 3.41 40.72
C SER A 3 47.79 4.64 40.45
N ARG A 4 47.19 5.69 39.85
CA ARG A 4 47.25 7.09 40.32
C ARG A 4 46.31 8.03 39.53
N THR A 5 45.33 8.56 40.25
CA THR A 5 44.64 9.86 40.15
C THR A 5 45.68 11.01 40.17
N THR A 6 45.50 12.25 39.68
CA THR A 6 44.45 13.27 40.00
C THR A 6 44.73 14.61 39.25
N ILE A 7 43.68 15.45 39.09
CA ILE A 7 43.60 16.94 39.15
C ILE A 7 43.96 17.82 37.92
N SER A 8 42.89 18.39 37.32
CA SER A 8 42.54 19.81 37.08
C SER A 8 43.60 20.85 36.68
N SER A 9 43.30 21.60 35.61
CA SER A 9 43.57 23.04 35.59
C SER A 9 42.43 23.82 34.91
N ILE A 10 42.07 24.89 35.61
CA ILE A 10 41.10 25.94 35.30
C ILE A 10 41.85 27.04 34.54
N PHE A 11 41.28 27.57 33.46
CA PHE A 11 41.49 28.99 33.12
C PHE A 11 40.20 29.60 32.57
N THR A 12 39.93 30.78 33.11
CA THR A 12 38.71 31.56 33.05
C THR A 12 38.85 32.72 32.05
N VAL A 13 37.70 33.07 31.46
CA VAL A 13 37.25 34.44 31.09
C VAL A 13 37.90 35.10 29.87
N SER A 14 37.07 35.29 28.83
CA SER A 14 36.76 36.64 28.36
C SER A 14 35.34 36.71 27.80
N CYS A 15 34.55 37.61 28.40
CA CYS A 15 33.21 37.98 28.03
C CYS A 15 33.18 38.75 26.70
N ARG A 16 32.10 38.60 25.94
CA ARG A 16 31.28 39.76 25.51
C ARG A 16 29.85 39.33 25.20
N SER A 17 28.96 39.99 25.92
CA SER A 17 27.51 39.85 25.99
C SER A 17 26.81 40.77 24.99
N PHE A 18 25.48 40.71 25.04
CA PHE A 18 24.43 41.47 24.32
C PHE A 18 23.96 40.78 23.03
N GLY A 19 22.74 40.25 22.90
CA GLY A 19 21.56 40.32 23.76
C GLY A 19 20.31 40.63 22.92
N VAL A 20 19.34 39.69 22.91
CA VAL A 20 17.88 39.89 23.13
C VAL A 20 17.15 40.78 22.08
N GLN A 21 15.98 40.47 21.47
CA GLN A 21 14.69 39.91 21.91
C GLN A 21 13.85 39.65 20.63
N LEU A 22 13.23 38.49 20.41
CA LEU A 22 11.79 38.18 20.56
C LEU A 22 10.74 39.22 20.10
N SER A 23 10.10 38.89 18.95
CA SER A 23 8.64 38.87 18.68
C SER A 23 7.85 40.19 18.60
N PRO A 24 6.53 40.17 18.34
CA PRO A 24 5.75 39.74 17.15
C PRO A 24 4.85 40.89 16.63
N ARG A 25 4.05 40.74 15.55
CA ARG A 25 2.82 41.57 15.39
C ARG A 25 1.79 41.14 14.32
N CYS A 26 0.57 41.00 14.85
CA CYS A 26 -0.80 41.17 14.36
C CYS A 26 -1.12 42.20 13.22
N THR A 27 -2.04 41.75 12.33
CA THR A 27 -3.27 42.35 11.73
C THR A 27 -3.38 43.71 11.00
N LEU A 28 -4.21 43.65 9.92
CA LEU A 28 -5.29 44.56 9.42
C LEU A 28 -5.06 45.57 8.26
N ALA A 29 -5.95 45.41 7.25
CA ALA A 29 -6.77 46.40 6.53
C ALA A 29 -6.28 47.11 5.23
N SER A 30 -7.28 47.29 4.35
CA SER A 30 -7.38 47.74 2.94
C SER A 30 -7.18 49.26 2.73
N PRO A 31 -7.14 49.84 1.48
CA PRO A 31 -8.41 50.21 0.81
C PRO A 31 -8.45 50.35 -0.75
N ARG A 32 -9.70 50.27 -1.27
CA ARG A 32 -10.38 51.02 -2.38
C ARG A 32 -10.01 50.80 -3.87
N THR A 33 -11.04 50.53 -4.70
CA THR A 33 -11.62 51.44 -5.72
C THR A 33 -12.91 50.86 -6.37
N CYS A 34 -13.73 51.75 -6.95
CA CYS A 34 -15.16 51.64 -7.27
C CYS A 34 -15.52 51.14 -8.71
N PHE A 35 -16.59 50.33 -8.82
CA PHE A 35 -17.79 50.33 -9.73
C PHE A 35 -17.69 50.63 -11.26
N PRO A 36 -18.70 50.33 -12.15
CA PRO A 36 -20.01 49.66 -11.96
C PRO A 36 -20.55 48.71 -13.10
N SER A 37 -21.63 47.96 -12.76
CA SER A 37 -22.81 47.57 -13.60
C SER A 37 -22.61 46.50 -14.71
N LYS A 38 -23.56 45.64 -15.12
CA LYS A 38 -25.04 45.66 -15.17
C LYS A 38 -25.57 44.26 -15.63
N ARG A 39 -26.82 43.93 -15.22
CA ARG A 39 -27.85 43.05 -15.85
C ARG A 39 -27.57 41.54 -15.96
N SER A 40 -28.28 40.61 -15.31
CA SER A 40 -29.73 40.27 -15.24
C SER A 40 -30.31 39.55 -16.47
N ARG A 41 -30.73 38.29 -16.27
CA ARG A 41 -32.01 37.62 -16.65
C ARG A 41 -31.76 36.10 -16.65
N LYS A 42 -32.31 35.29 -15.72
CA LYS A 42 -33.71 34.74 -15.70
C LYS A 42 -34.12 34.31 -17.12
N SER A 43 -34.45 33.07 -17.43
CA SER A 43 -35.50 32.26 -16.82
C SER A 43 -35.67 30.97 -17.65
N VAL A 44 -35.91 29.83 -17.00
CA VAL A 44 -37.15 29.03 -17.10
C VAL A 44 -37.04 27.73 -17.94
N LEU A 45 -37.29 26.64 -17.22
CA LEU A 45 -37.77 25.28 -17.57
C LEU A 45 -39.02 25.34 -18.51
N PRO A 46 -39.71 24.26 -18.95
CA PRO A 46 -39.69 22.89 -18.45
C PRO A 46 -39.92 21.75 -19.49
N LEU A 47 -39.90 20.53 -18.95
CA LEU A 47 -40.75 19.35 -19.25
C LEU A 47 -40.88 18.82 -20.70
N CYS A 48 -40.53 17.53 -20.83
CA CYS A 48 -41.46 16.39 -21.01
C CYS A 48 -41.05 15.35 -22.06
N THR A 49 -40.94 14.11 -21.56
CA THR A 49 -41.45 12.85 -22.12
C THR A 49 -40.89 12.24 -23.42
N SER A 50 -40.27 11.09 -23.19
CA SER A 50 -40.58 9.77 -23.78
C SER A 50 -39.80 9.26 -24.99
N ARG A 51 -39.60 7.93 -24.93
CA ARG A 51 -39.30 6.94 -25.97
C ARG A 51 -37.84 6.71 -26.38
N SER A 52 -37.31 5.63 -25.78
CA SER A 52 -36.75 4.45 -26.44
C SER A 52 -36.17 4.66 -27.85
N ASN A 53 -34.86 4.52 -27.97
CA ASN A 53 -34.24 3.88 -29.12
C ASN A 53 -32.87 3.32 -28.74
N GLU A 54 -32.69 2.03 -29.04
CA GLU A 54 -31.41 1.36 -29.07
C GLU A 54 -30.43 2.13 -29.96
N ARG A 55 -29.24 2.45 -29.42
CA ARG A 55 -28.08 2.78 -30.24
C ARG A 55 -26.84 2.11 -29.70
N LYS A 56 -26.29 1.22 -30.52
CA LYS A 56 -24.93 0.73 -30.50
C LYS A 56 -23.97 1.91 -30.28
N PHE A 57 -23.20 1.88 -29.21
CA PHE A 57 -22.07 2.80 -29.02
C PHE A 57 -20.83 2.17 -29.65
N SER A 58 -20.46 2.64 -30.84
CA SER A 58 -19.07 2.57 -31.30
C SER A 58 -18.34 3.77 -30.70
N CYS A 59 -17.36 3.53 -29.82
CA CYS A 59 -16.48 4.58 -29.32
C CYS A 59 -15.21 4.61 -30.17
N GLN A 60 -15.14 5.55 -31.10
CA GLN A 60 -13.87 5.96 -31.69
C GLN A 60 -13.12 6.79 -30.63
N SER A 61 -11.94 6.30 -30.26
CA SER A 61 -10.99 6.99 -29.40
C SER A 61 -10.38 8.18 -30.14
N SER A 62 -10.85 9.38 -29.83
CA SER A 62 -10.14 10.62 -30.13
C SER A 62 -9.58 11.17 -28.82
N LYS A 63 -8.24 11.12 -28.68
CA LYS A 63 -7.46 11.77 -27.62
C LYS A 63 -7.89 13.24 -27.45
N PRO A 64 -7.99 13.80 -26.22
CA PRO A 64 -7.85 15.22 -26.03
C PRO A 64 -6.39 15.54 -25.68
N GLY A 65 -5.83 16.47 -26.47
CA GLY A 65 -4.56 17.11 -26.18
C GLY A 65 -4.60 17.89 -24.87
N VAL A 66 -3.43 17.97 -24.24
CA VAL A 66 -3.15 18.78 -23.06
C VAL A 66 -3.50 20.24 -23.35
N ALA A 67 -4.56 20.73 -22.70
CA ALA A 67 -4.86 22.15 -22.60
C ALA A 67 -4.96 22.52 -21.12
N TYR A 68 -3.93 23.22 -20.64
CA TYR A 68 -3.97 23.91 -19.35
C TYR A 68 -5.15 24.86 -19.36
N THR A 69 -6.18 24.55 -18.56
CA THR A 69 -7.34 25.42 -18.39
C THR A 69 -7.27 26.04 -17.01
N THR A 70 -7.34 27.37 -17.01
CA THR A 70 -7.12 28.31 -15.93
C THR A 70 -7.98 27.98 -14.70
N ALA A 71 -7.31 27.83 -13.55
CA ALA A 71 -7.96 27.61 -12.27
C ALA A 71 -8.81 28.83 -11.89
N THR A 72 -10.12 28.65 -11.75
CA THR A 72 -10.96 29.52 -10.94
C THR A 72 -10.58 29.29 -9.48
N SER A 73 -9.89 30.27 -8.90
CA SER A 73 -9.52 30.32 -7.51
C SER A 73 -10.76 30.37 -6.62
N SER A 74 -11.06 29.24 -5.98
CA SER A 74 -11.86 29.24 -4.76
C SER A 74 -11.08 29.98 -3.68
N VAL A 75 -11.78 30.67 -2.77
CA VAL A 75 -11.21 31.45 -1.67
C VAL A 75 -10.35 30.60 -0.71
N THR A 76 -10.33 29.28 -0.88
CA THR A 76 -9.57 28.30 -0.08
C THR A 76 -8.43 27.62 -0.84
N GLY A 77 -8.06 28.06 -2.05
CA GLY A 77 -6.85 27.57 -2.74
C GLY A 77 -6.88 26.08 -3.17
N HIS A 78 -7.97 25.36 -2.93
CA HIS A 78 -8.11 23.96 -3.30
C HIS A 78 -8.91 23.79 -4.61
N PRO A 79 -8.44 22.95 -5.55
CA PRO A 79 -9.22 22.58 -6.72
C PRO A 79 -10.52 21.87 -6.32
N GLU A 80 -11.55 22.02 -7.16
CA GLU A 80 -12.87 21.43 -6.93
C GLU A 80 -12.78 19.89 -6.85
N TYR A 81 -13.03 19.35 -5.65
CA TYR A 81 -12.92 17.92 -5.36
C TYR A 81 -14.28 17.23 -5.54
N ASN A 82 -14.41 16.44 -6.62
CA ASN A 82 -15.66 15.83 -7.05
C ASN A 82 -15.77 14.32 -6.73
N ARG A 83 -15.27 13.88 -5.55
CA ARG A 83 -15.60 12.59 -4.86
C ARG A 83 -14.62 11.42 -4.96
N LEU A 84 -13.53 11.49 -5.74
CA LEU A 84 -12.47 10.47 -5.69
C LEU A 84 -11.18 11.10 -5.20
N LEU A 85 -10.63 10.56 -4.09
CA LEU A 85 -9.36 11.02 -3.52
C LEU A 85 -8.29 11.04 -4.64
N PRO A 86 -7.29 11.93 -4.58
CA PRO A 86 -6.19 11.84 -5.53
C PRO A 86 -5.38 10.56 -5.27
N CYS A 87 -4.86 9.96 -6.33
CA CYS A 87 -3.80 8.96 -6.17
C CYS A 87 -2.54 9.70 -5.67
N PRO A 88 -1.87 9.20 -4.62
CA PRO A 88 -0.61 9.79 -4.17
C PRO A 88 0.39 9.85 -5.33
N PRO A 89 1.15 10.94 -5.50
CA PRO A 89 2.22 10.99 -6.49
C PRO A 89 3.23 9.87 -6.20
N TYR A 90 3.65 9.18 -7.26
CA TYR A 90 4.35 7.88 -7.19
C TYR A 90 5.67 7.89 -6.39
N ASN A 91 6.29 9.05 -6.18
CA ASN A 91 7.62 9.19 -5.56
C ASN A 91 7.63 10.04 -4.28
N SER A 92 6.47 10.40 -3.72
CA SER A 92 6.43 11.17 -2.48
C SER A 92 6.19 10.27 -1.28
N PRO A 93 6.83 10.53 -0.12
CA PRO A 93 6.52 9.81 1.10
C PRO A 93 5.03 10.01 1.45
N PRO A 94 4.39 9.01 2.07
CA PRO A 94 3.00 9.14 2.48
C PRO A 94 2.86 10.32 3.44
N ARG A 95 1.97 11.27 3.12
CA ARG A 95 1.65 12.38 4.01
C ARG A 95 0.75 11.86 5.14
N ILE A 96 1.35 11.64 6.30
CA ILE A 96 0.65 11.19 7.51
C ILE A 96 0.74 12.30 8.55
N GLU A 97 -0.41 12.83 8.94
CA GLU A 97 -0.50 13.90 9.93
C GLU A 97 -0.84 13.31 11.30
N HIS A 98 -0.10 13.75 12.31
CA HIS A 98 -0.22 13.29 13.69
C HIS A 98 -0.74 14.44 14.55
N LEU A 99 -1.99 14.36 15.00
CA LEU A 99 -2.67 15.44 15.70
C LEU A 99 -2.99 15.04 17.13
N VAL A 100 -2.97 16.01 18.03
CA VAL A 100 -3.53 15.89 19.38
C VAL A 100 -4.71 16.85 19.46
N VAL A 101 -5.87 16.34 19.89
CA VAL A 101 -7.12 17.08 19.98
C VAL A 101 -7.02 18.14 21.08
N SER A 102 -7.31 19.39 20.76
CA SER A 102 -7.23 20.53 21.70
C SER A 102 -8.56 20.86 22.38
N SER A 103 -9.69 20.58 21.74
CA SER A 103 -11.03 20.93 22.20
C SER A 103 -12.06 19.86 21.84
N GLU A 104 -13.20 19.85 22.55
CA GLU A 104 -14.30 18.94 22.22
C GLU A 104 -14.99 19.37 20.93
N CYS A 105 -14.99 18.49 19.93
CA CYS A 105 -15.52 18.77 18.60
C CYS A 105 -15.82 17.46 17.85
N ARG A 106 -16.44 17.56 16.68
CA ARG A 106 -16.59 16.42 15.77
C ARG A 106 -15.28 16.20 15.02
N VAL A 107 -14.96 14.94 14.76
CA VAL A 107 -13.73 14.56 14.06
C VAL A 107 -13.58 15.20 12.69
N LEU A 108 -14.68 15.30 11.93
CA LEU A 108 -14.64 15.93 10.62
C LEU A 108 -14.25 17.41 10.73
N ASP A 109 -14.92 18.16 11.60
CA ASP A 109 -14.70 19.60 11.78
C ASP A 109 -13.26 19.87 12.26
N TYR A 110 -12.79 19.06 13.22
CA TYR A 110 -11.43 19.18 13.75
C TYR A 110 -10.36 18.98 12.68
N ILE A 111 -10.52 17.95 11.84
CA ILE A 111 -9.54 17.65 10.78
C ILE A 111 -9.59 18.73 9.70
N CYS A 112 -10.78 19.22 9.34
CA CYS A 112 -10.92 20.32 8.37
C CYS A 112 -10.17 21.57 8.83
N GLU A 113 -10.37 21.99 10.09
CA GLU A 113 -9.71 23.16 10.67
C GLU A 113 -8.19 22.94 10.83
N ALA A 114 -7.78 21.81 11.40
CA ALA A 114 -6.38 21.57 11.74
C ALA A 114 -5.47 21.36 10.52
N LEU A 115 -6.00 20.81 9.43
CA LEU A 115 -5.24 20.48 8.23
C LEU A 115 -5.57 21.36 7.01
N ASP A 116 -6.52 22.29 7.16
CA ASP A 116 -7.07 23.09 6.07
C ASP A 116 -7.52 22.19 4.91
N LEU A 117 -8.45 21.27 5.19
CA LEU A 117 -8.96 20.30 4.21
C LEU A 117 -10.47 20.47 3.98
N PRO A 118 -10.96 20.28 2.74
CA PRO A 118 -12.39 20.34 2.46
C PRO A 118 -13.21 19.28 3.23
N PRO A 119 -14.42 19.60 3.73
CA PRO A 119 -15.29 18.66 4.44
C PRO A 119 -15.54 17.34 3.72
N LEU A 120 -15.81 17.39 2.41
CA LEU A 120 -16.03 16.18 1.60
C LEU A 120 -14.77 15.32 1.49
N TYR A 121 -13.59 15.94 1.41
CA TYR A 121 -12.32 15.22 1.38
C TYR A 121 -12.09 14.46 2.68
N VAL A 122 -12.32 15.12 3.82
CA VAL A 122 -12.20 14.49 5.15
C VAL A 122 -13.24 13.39 5.35
N ALA A 123 -14.47 13.58 4.89
CA ALA A 123 -15.49 12.54 4.91
C ALA A 123 -15.04 11.29 4.13
N ASP A 124 -14.47 11.48 2.94
CA ASP A 124 -13.92 10.38 2.14
C ASP A 124 -12.70 9.73 2.81
N LEU A 125 -11.81 10.50 3.45
CA LEU A 125 -10.71 9.92 4.25
C LEU A 125 -11.26 8.99 5.35
N ILE A 126 -12.32 9.41 6.04
CA ILE A 126 -12.96 8.58 7.07
C ILE A 126 -13.59 7.33 6.44
N GLN A 127 -14.30 7.47 5.32
CA GLN A 127 -14.91 6.34 4.61
C GLN A 127 -13.87 5.33 4.13
N PHE A 128 -12.75 5.79 3.57
CA PHE A 128 -11.62 4.94 3.19
C PHE A 128 -10.90 4.34 4.39
N GLY A 129 -11.25 4.72 5.62
CA GLY A 129 -10.62 4.27 6.85
C GLY A 129 -9.23 4.89 7.07
N ALA A 130 -8.90 5.97 6.36
CA ALA A 130 -7.61 6.65 6.41
C ALA A 130 -7.37 7.42 7.73
N VAL A 131 -8.38 7.54 8.59
CA VAL A 131 -8.32 8.26 9.86
C VAL A 131 -8.35 7.29 11.04
N HIS A 132 -7.35 7.39 11.90
CA HIS A 132 -7.26 6.60 13.14
C HIS A 132 -7.24 7.49 14.35
N TYR A 133 -7.67 6.95 15.49
CA TYR A 133 -7.55 7.59 16.79
C TYR A 133 -6.98 6.66 17.84
N ALA A 134 -6.37 7.22 18.87
CA ALA A 134 -6.08 6.57 20.14
C ALA A 134 -6.50 7.50 21.29
N LEU A 135 -6.86 6.93 22.44
CA LEU A 135 -7.23 7.75 23.59
C LEU A 135 -6.03 8.48 24.17
N VAL A 136 -4.87 7.83 24.15
CA VAL A 136 -3.59 8.39 24.56
C VAL A 136 -2.64 8.33 23.37
N CYS A 137 -1.84 9.37 23.20
CA CYS A 137 -0.82 9.41 22.15
C CYS A 137 0.10 8.19 22.25
N PRO A 138 0.30 7.43 21.15
CA PRO A 138 1.35 6.43 21.08
C PRO A 138 2.72 7.06 21.29
N HIS A 139 3.69 6.26 21.76
CA HIS A 139 5.05 6.74 21.94
C HIS A 139 5.64 7.15 20.57
N PRO A 140 6.25 8.34 20.45
CA PRO A 140 6.92 8.77 19.22
C PRO A 140 8.09 7.84 18.87
N PRO A 141 8.49 7.77 17.59
CA PRO A 141 9.69 7.03 17.21
C PRO A 141 10.95 7.66 17.82
N PRO A 142 12.06 6.90 17.97
CA PRO A 142 13.33 7.44 18.48
C PRO A 142 13.89 8.60 17.66
N THR A 143 13.46 8.73 16.40
CA THR A 143 13.82 9.80 15.46
C THR A 143 12.98 11.08 15.62
N ALA A 144 12.05 11.12 16.57
CA ALA A 144 11.17 12.27 16.79
C ALA A 144 11.96 13.52 17.23
N THR A 145 11.51 14.71 16.79
CA THR A 145 12.14 15.97 17.18
C THR A 145 11.91 16.29 18.66
N PRO A 146 12.77 17.10 19.30
CA PRO A 146 12.58 17.53 20.68
C PRO A 146 11.22 18.21 20.92
N GLU A 147 10.70 18.93 19.93
CA GLU A 147 9.39 19.58 20.01
C GLU A 147 8.24 18.57 20.06
N VAL A 148 8.32 17.52 19.23
CA VAL A 148 7.35 16.42 19.23
C VAL A 148 7.41 15.67 20.57
N MET A 149 8.60 15.42 21.09
CA MET A 149 8.78 14.77 22.39
C MET A 149 8.20 15.62 23.53
N ARG A 150 8.47 16.93 23.55
CA ARG A 150 7.89 17.87 24.53
C ARG A 150 6.37 17.86 24.49
N LYS A 151 5.78 17.92 23.28
CA LYS A 151 4.32 17.88 23.12
C LYS A 151 3.74 16.55 23.57
N TYR A 152 4.43 15.44 23.27
CA TYR A 152 4.06 14.11 23.75
C TYR A 152 4.05 14.06 25.28
N GLU A 153 5.11 14.52 25.95
CA GLU A 153 5.21 14.54 27.41
C GLU A 153 4.10 15.39 28.05
N GLU A 154 3.82 16.56 27.47
CA GLU A 154 2.74 17.45 27.91
C GLU A 154 1.38 16.76 27.89
N VAL A 155 1.03 16.10 26.77
CA VAL A 155 -0.30 15.52 26.57
C VAL A 155 -0.45 14.14 27.22
N THR A 156 0.67 13.49 27.57
CA THR A 156 0.70 12.18 28.25
C THR A 156 1.06 12.25 29.73
N ALA A 157 1.25 13.45 30.29
CA ALA A 157 1.55 13.65 31.70
C ALA A 157 0.49 12.97 32.60
N PRO A 158 0.89 12.26 33.69
CA PRO A 158 -0.06 11.58 34.56
C PRO A 158 -1.15 12.49 35.15
N SER A 159 -0.82 13.76 35.40
CA SER A 159 -1.77 14.78 35.89
C SER A 159 -2.86 15.13 34.88
N VAL A 160 -2.56 15.03 33.58
CA VAL A 160 -3.50 15.24 32.48
C VAL A 160 -4.35 14.00 32.28
N LEU A 161 -3.72 12.82 32.19
CA LEU A 161 -4.44 11.56 31.93
C LEU A 161 -5.41 11.17 33.05
N LYS A 162 -5.06 11.40 34.33
CA LYS A 162 -5.92 11.09 35.48
C LYS A 162 -7.26 11.83 35.47
N LYS A 163 -7.34 12.99 34.80
CA LYS A 163 -8.57 13.80 34.72
C LYS A 163 -9.56 13.29 33.68
N ARG A 164 -9.14 12.39 32.79
CA ARG A 164 -9.92 11.95 31.63
C ARG A 164 -10.75 10.72 31.94
N ALA A 165 -12.07 10.85 31.83
CA ALA A 165 -13.03 9.78 32.12
C ALA A 165 -12.88 8.58 31.16
N SER A 166 -12.55 8.85 29.90
CA SER A 166 -12.42 7.86 28.81
C SER A 166 -11.29 6.83 29.02
N ILE A 167 -10.30 7.18 29.85
CA ILE A 167 -9.13 6.36 30.17
C ILE A 167 -9.33 5.60 31.51
N LYS A 168 -10.35 5.96 32.30
CA LYS A 168 -10.59 5.34 33.61
C LYS A 168 -10.72 3.82 33.47
N GLY A 169 -9.91 3.10 34.24
CA GLY A 169 -9.88 1.63 34.24
C GLY A 169 -9.08 1.00 33.10
N LYS A 170 -8.44 1.78 32.23
CA LYS A 170 -7.54 1.30 31.17
C LYS A 170 -6.09 1.49 31.58
N THR A 171 -5.26 0.53 31.21
CA THR A 171 -3.81 0.71 31.21
C THR A 171 -3.40 1.71 30.11
N VAL A 172 -2.23 2.33 30.26
CA VAL A 172 -1.68 3.23 29.23
C VAL A 172 -1.58 2.51 27.87
N ARG A 173 -1.14 1.24 27.88
CA ARG A 173 -1.01 0.43 26.67
C ARG A 173 -2.35 0.20 25.96
N GLU A 174 -3.42 -0.06 26.71
CA GLU A 174 -4.76 -0.19 26.15
C GLU A 174 -5.28 1.14 25.58
N ALA A 175 -4.98 2.25 26.26
CA ALA A 175 -5.39 3.58 25.82
C ALA A 175 -4.60 4.08 24.59
N GLN A 176 -3.38 3.58 24.37
CA GLN A 176 -2.54 3.84 23.20
C GLN A 176 -2.90 2.99 21.97
N LYS A 177 -3.78 2.00 22.11
CA LYS A 177 -4.23 1.21 20.97
C LYS A 177 -4.98 2.11 19.98
N THR A 178 -4.63 1.98 18.71
CA THR A 178 -5.25 2.76 17.63
C THR A 178 -6.46 2.04 17.07
N TYR A 179 -7.49 2.82 16.75
CA TYR A 179 -8.75 2.39 16.17
C TYR A 179 -9.07 3.28 14.96
N ARG A 180 -9.79 2.76 13.97
CA ARG A 180 -10.28 3.59 12.86
C ARG A 180 -11.45 4.45 13.32
N ILE A 181 -11.48 5.68 12.84
CA ILE A 181 -12.70 6.50 12.86
C ILE A 181 -13.63 5.93 11.78
N THR A 182 -14.87 5.67 12.15
CA THR A 182 -15.86 5.05 11.26
C THR A 182 -16.98 6.00 10.86
N HIS A 183 -17.13 7.13 11.56
CA HIS A 183 -18.24 8.07 11.37
C HIS A 183 -17.72 9.51 11.47
N ALA A 184 -18.10 10.36 10.52
CA ALA A 184 -17.71 11.78 10.48
C ALA A 184 -18.16 12.60 11.70
N ASN A 185 -19.24 12.18 12.35
CA ASN A 185 -19.81 12.86 13.52
C ASN A 185 -19.26 12.33 14.85
N GLN A 186 -18.26 11.44 14.83
CA GLN A 186 -17.65 10.93 16.06
C GLN A 186 -17.07 12.11 16.87
N LEU A 187 -17.47 12.19 18.14
CA LEU A 187 -16.98 13.23 19.05
C LEU A 187 -15.57 12.90 19.51
N LEU A 188 -14.75 13.94 19.59
CA LEU A 188 -13.38 13.89 20.08
C LEU A 188 -13.31 14.58 21.44
N GLU A 189 -12.53 13.98 22.33
CA GLU A 189 -12.16 14.54 23.63
C GLU A 189 -10.76 15.17 23.55
N PRO A 190 -10.51 16.29 24.23
CA PRO A 190 -9.18 16.85 24.40
C PRO A 190 -8.14 15.82 24.86
N GLY A 191 -6.96 15.85 24.26
CA GLY A 191 -5.86 14.92 24.50
C GLY A 191 -5.98 13.59 23.77
N MET A 192 -7.06 13.32 23.03
CA MET A 192 -7.07 12.21 22.07
C MET A 192 -6.03 12.43 20.97
N TYR A 193 -5.50 11.35 20.46
CA TYR A 193 -4.55 11.35 19.34
C TYR A 193 -5.26 10.95 18.06
N LEU A 194 -4.96 11.64 16.96
CA LEU A 194 -5.39 11.28 15.60
C LEU A 194 -4.17 11.01 14.71
N ARG A 195 -4.29 9.99 13.86
CA ARG A 195 -3.38 9.73 12.74
C ARG A 195 -4.17 9.78 11.44
N VAL A 196 -3.91 10.78 10.62
CA VAL A 196 -4.64 11.06 9.37
C VAL A 196 -3.72 10.76 8.18
N HIS A 197 -4.06 9.74 7.39
CA HIS A 197 -3.40 9.48 6.13
C HIS A 197 -4.02 10.39 5.06
N VAL A 198 -3.40 11.52 4.76
CA VAL A 198 -4.00 12.56 3.90
C VAL A 198 -4.07 12.13 2.44
N HIS A 199 -3.13 11.30 2.00
CA HIS A 199 -3.11 10.69 0.67
C HIS A 199 -3.06 9.16 0.84
N PRO A 200 -4.20 8.51 1.12
CA PRO A 200 -4.21 7.06 1.31
C PRO A 200 -3.81 6.35 0.01
N LYS A 201 -3.19 5.18 0.14
CA LYS A 201 -2.91 4.31 -1.02
C LYS A 201 -4.19 4.02 -1.79
N ARG A 202 -4.13 4.05 -3.12
CA ARG A 202 -5.29 3.85 -4.01
C ARG A 202 -5.13 2.62 -4.90
N PHE A 203 -6.25 1.99 -5.22
CA PHE A 203 -6.37 0.86 -6.15
C PHE A 203 -7.49 1.14 -7.18
N PRO A 204 -7.34 2.16 -8.03
CA PRO A 204 -8.40 2.63 -8.92
C PRO A 204 -8.88 1.57 -9.91
N ARG A 205 -8.03 0.59 -10.25
CA ARG A 205 -8.40 -0.54 -11.11
C ARG A 205 -9.64 -1.29 -10.62
N CYS A 206 -9.94 -1.24 -9.32
CA CYS A 206 -11.18 -1.80 -8.76
C CYS A 206 -12.46 -1.28 -9.44
N TYR A 207 -12.46 -0.06 -9.99
CA TYR A 207 -13.64 0.51 -10.66
C TYR A 207 -13.80 0.08 -12.12
N ASP A 208 -12.72 -0.40 -12.75
CA ASP A 208 -12.70 -0.77 -14.18
C ASP A 208 -12.99 -2.25 -14.42
N ILE A 209 -13.10 -3.03 -13.34
CA ILE A 209 -13.28 -4.48 -13.39
C ILE A 209 -14.77 -4.82 -13.34
N ASP A 210 -15.21 -5.65 -14.27
CA ASP A 210 -16.44 -6.41 -14.09
C ASP A 210 -16.22 -7.55 -13.07
N TRP A 211 -16.53 -7.27 -11.81
CA TRP A 211 -16.30 -8.23 -10.72
C TRP A 211 -17.15 -9.49 -10.82
N LYS A 212 -18.32 -9.44 -11.47
CA LYS A 212 -19.18 -10.61 -11.62
C LYS A 212 -18.52 -11.67 -12.51
N SER A 213 -17.90 -11.27 -13.62
CA SER A 213 -17.18 -12.20 -14.50
C SER A 213 -15.90 -12.78 -13.90
N ARG A 214 -15.39 -12.18 -12.81
CA ARG A 214 -14.20 -12.69 -12.08
C ARG A 214 -14.54 -13.75 -11.02
N ILE A 215 -15.80 -13.96 -10.70
CA ILE A 215 -16.20 -14.94 -9.68
C ILE A 215 -16.19 -16.34 -10.29
N ILE A 216 -15.31 -17.20 -9.78
CA ILE A 216 -15.18 -18.59 -10.21
C ILE A 216 -16.28 -19.46 -9.59
N ALA A 217 -16.54 -19.27 -8.28
CA ALA A 217 -17.53 -20.07 -7.57
C ALA A 217 -18.15 -19.32 -6.39
N VAL A 218 -19.43 -19.60 -6.11
CA VAL A 218 -20.15 -19.12 -4.93
C VAL A 218 -20.77 -20.32 -4.22
N THR A 219 -20.45 -20.48 -2.94
CA THR A 219 -21.03 -21.50 -2.06
C THR A 219 -21.69 -20.84 -0.86
N GLU A 220 -22.30 -21.62 0.04
CA GLU A 220 -22.83 -21.10 1.30
C GLU A 220 -21.73 -20.54 2.22
N SER A 221 -20.53 -21.13 2.19
CA SER A 221 -19.45 -20.84 3.15
C SER A 221 -18.33 -19.98 2.58
N TYR A 222 -18.11 -19.98 1.26
CA TYR A 222 -17.02 -19.26 0.61
C TYR A 222 -17.32 -18.87 -0.84
N VAL A 223 -16.52 -17.94 -1.34
CA VAL A 223 -16.46 -17.48 -2.73
C VAL A 223 -15.05 -17.70 -3.23
N VAL A 224 -14.90 -18.14 -4.49
CA VAL A 224 -13.61 -18.22 -5.17
C VAL A 224 -13.60 -17.17 -6.27
N LEU A 225 -12.55 -16.37 -6.28
CA LEU A 225 -12.37 -15.21 -7.16
C LEU A 225 -11.10 -15.40 -7.98
N ASP A 226 -11.17 -15.13 -9.28
CA ASP A 226 -10.01 -14.86 -10.13
C ASP A 226 -9.62 -13.39 -9.94
N LYS A 227 -8.76 -13.12 -8.97
CA LYS A 227 -8.33 -11.75 -8.64
C LYS A 227 -7.55 -11.17 -9.84
N PRO A 228 -7.90 -9.98 -10.33
CA PRO A 228 -7.08 -9.28 -11.31
C PRO A 228 -5.84 -8.65 -10.65
N ALA A 229 -4.74 -8.55 -11.41
CA ALA A 229 -3.56 -7.76 -11.02
C ALA A 229 -3.93 -6.28 -10.76
N GLY A 230 -3.14 -5.56 -9.98
CA GLY A 230 -3.35 -4.15 -9.64
C GLY A 230 -4.46 -3.88 -8.61
N THR A 231 -4.90 -4.91 -7.90
CA THR A 231 -5.91 -4.80 -6.82
C THR A 231 -5.45 -5.48 -5.53
N SER A 232 -5.76 -4.91 -4.37
CA SER A 232 -5.51 -5.59 -3.09
C SER A 232 -6.57 -6.65 -2.82
N VAL A 233 -6.22 -7.75 -2.14
CA VAL A 233 -7.21 -8.76 -1.71
C VAL A 233 -8.12 -8.19 -0.61
N GLY A 234 -7.52 -7.58 0.42
CA GLY A 234 -8.23 -6.95 1.54
C GLY A 234 -7.80 -5.50 1.76
N GLY A 235 -8.41 -4.83 2.72
CA GLY A 235 -8.08 -3.44 3.05
C GLY A 235 -6.65 -3.26 3.55
N THR A 236 -6.03 -2.12 3.19
CA THR A 236 -4.75 -1.66 3.74
C THR A 236 -4.97 -0.83 5.00
N THR A 237 -3.88 -0.43 5.66
CA THR A 237 -3.90 0.44 6.83
C THR A 237 -4.69 1.73 6.59
N ASP A 238 -4.69 2.26 5.39
CA ASP A 238 -5.24 3.56 5.03
C ASP A 238 -6.37 3.51 3.99
N ASN A 239 -6.69 2.32 3.46
CA ASN A 239 -7.76 2.13 2.47
C ASN A 239 -8.46 0.78 2.66
N ILE A 240 -9.70 0.82 3.17
CA ILE A 240 -10.55 -0.38 3.33
C ILE A 240 -11.60 -0.54 2.23
N GLU A 241 -11.69 0.41 1.30
CA GLU A 241 -12.76 0.47 0.30
C GLU A 241 -12.34 -0.22 -1.01
N GLU A 242 -11.12 0.01 -1.47
CA GLU A 242 -10.65 -0.46 -2.79
C GLU A 242 -9.90 -1.78 -2.68
N ASN A 243 -10.65 -2.87 -2.60
CA ASN A 243 -10.11 -4.23 -2.52
C ASN A 243 -11.10 -5.27 -3.04
N CYS A 244 -10.58 -6.47 -3.31
CA CYS A 244 -11.34 -7.60 -3.83
C CYS A 244 -12.50 -7.99 -2.92
N VAL A 245 -12.30 -8.03 -1.59
CA VAL A 245 -13.35 -8.34 -0.62
C VAL A 245 -14.56 -7.42 -0.80
N THR A 246 -14.32 -6.10 -0.80
CA THR A 246 -15.39 -5.09 -0.84
C THR A 246 -16.13 -5.12 -2.17
N PHE A 247 -15.40 -5.15 -3.28
CA PHE A 247 -16.02 -5.12 -4.60
C PHE A 247 -16.70 -6.44 -4.99
N THR A 248 -16.16 -7.59 -4.56
CA THR A 248 -16.80 -8.89 -4.77
C THR A 248 -18.09 -9.00 -3.95
N SER A 249 -18.09 -8.54 -2.70
CA SER A 249 -19.31 -8.47 -1.88
C SER A 249 -20.40 -7.61 -2.54
N ARG A 250 -20.03 -6.42 -3.04
CA ARG A 250 -20.95 -5.52 -3.76
C ARG A 250 -21.49 -6.17 -5.04
N ALA A 251 -20.63 -6.81 -5.82
CA ALA A 251 -21.01 -7.49 -7.06
C ALA A 251 -22.03 -8.63 -6.81
N LEU A 252 -21.91 -9.32 -5.67
CA LEU A 252 -22.84 -10.35 -5.22
C LEU A 252 -24.08 -9.81 -4.49
N GLY A 253 -24.17 -8.51 -4.22
CA GLY A 253 -25.26 -7.91 -3.46
C GLY A 253 -25.31 -8.35 -1.99
N LEU A 254 -24.15 -8.69 -1.40
CA LEU A 254 -24.07 -9.11 0.00
C LEU A 254 -24.15 -7.90 0.94
N ILE A 255 -24.93 -8.06 2.01
CA ILE A 255 -25.04 -7.06 3.09
C ILE A 255 -23.77 -7.10 3.95
N GLU A 256 -23.33 -8.31 4.32
CA GLU A 256 -22.09 -8.52 5.06
C GLU A 256 -20.92 -8.70 4.09
N LEU A 257 -19.80 -8.05 4.42
CA LEU A 257 -18.58 -8.19 3.64
C LEU A 257 -17.99 -9.59 3.79
N LEU A 258 -17.44 -10.09 2.68
CA LEU A 258 -16.63 -11.30 2.67
C LEU A 258 -15.38 -11.11 3.56
N MET A 259 -14.72 -12.21 3.90
CA MET A 259 -13.52 -12.19 4.73
C MET A 259 -12.33 -12.78 3.98
N THR A 260 -11.18 -12.12 4.09
CA THR A 260 -9.91 -12.62 3.55
C THR A 260 -9.50 -13.90 4.26
N THR A 261 -9.24 -14.98 3.52
CA THR A 261 -8.66 -16.23 4.08
C THR A 261 -7.16 -16.36 3.85
N HIS A 262 -6.67 -15.77 2.76
CA HIS A 262 -5.26 -15.64 2.39
C HIS A 262 -5.10 -14.48 1.43
N GLN A 263 -3.86 -14.10 1.13
CA GLN A 263 -3.56 -13.00 0.21
C GLN A 263 -2.56 -13.46 -0.86
N ILE A 264 -2.65 -12.81 -2.00
CA ILE A 264 -1.64 -12.77 -3.06
C ILE A 264 -1.27 -11.30 -3.28
N ASP A 265 -0.11 -11.04 -3.87
CA ASP A 265 0.41 -9.69 -4.03
C ASP A 265 -0.51 -8.82 -4.91
N ASN A 266 -0.43 -7.50 -4.74
CA ASN A 266 -1.25 -6.55 -5.50
C ASN A 266 -1.11 -6.78 -7.01
N CYS A 267 0.12 -6.92 -7.47
CA CYS A 267 0.51 -7.15 -8.86
C CYS A 267 0.25 -8.57 -9.41
N THR A 268 -0.08 -9.52 -8.53
CA THR A 268 -0.35 -10.93 -8.90
C THR A 268 -1.83 -11.12 -9.22
N GLU A 269 -2.13 -11.90 -10.26
CA GLU A 269 -3.49 -12.31 -10.61
C GLU A 269 -3.79 -13.75 -10.16
N GLY A 270 -5.05 -14.19 -10.24
CA GLY A 270 -5.45 -15.59 -10.04
C GLY A 270 -6.28 -15.87 -8.79
N CYS A 271 -6.38 -17.15 -8.46
CA CYS A 271 -7.31 -17.68 -7.46
C CYS A 271 -7.10 -17.10 -6.05
N VAL A 272 -8.19 -16.58 -5.48
CA VAL A 272 -8.32 -16.20 -4.07
C VAL A 272 -9.61 -16.77 -3.50
N VAL A 273 -9.55 -17.30 -2.28
CA VAL A 273 -10.72 -17.79 -1.54
C VAL A 273 -11.12 -16.75 -0.50
N LEU A 274 -12.38 -16.33 -0.56
CA LEU A 274 -12.99 -15.39 0.38
C LEU A 274 -14.05 -16.12 1.19
N ALA A 275 -14.00 -16.02 2.51
CA ALA A 275 -14.98 -16.66 3.38
C ALA A 275 -16.25 -15.81 3.48
N ARG A 276 -17.42 -16.45 3.50
CA ARG A 276 -18.71 -15.81 3.77
C ARG A 276 -19.05 -15.75 5.24
N THR A 277 -18.43 -16.64 6.04
CA THR A 277 -18.69 -16.77 7.48
C THR A 277 -17.38 -16.75 8.27
N LYS A 278 -17.45 -16.30 9.53
CA LYS A 278 -16.28 -16.28 10.44
C LYS A 278 -15.80 -17.70 10.77
N GLU A 279 -16.74 -18.63 10.84
CA GLU A 279 -16.53 -20.05 11.08
C GLU A 279 -15.69 -20.64 9.94
N TYR A 280 -16.11 -20.43 8.69
CA TYR A 280 -15.36 -20.94 7.55
C TYR A 280 -14.00 -20.26 7.39
N CYS A 281 -13.91 -18.94 7.66
CA CYS A 281 -12.64 -18.24 7.68
C CYS A 281 -11.64 -18.90 8.64
N SER A 282 -12.09 -19.25 9.84
CA SER A 282 -11.28 -19.95 10.85
C SER A 282 -10.88 -21.36 10.41
N VAL A 283 -11.80 -22.09 9.77
CA VAL A 283 -11.53 -23.43 9.18
C VAL A 283 -10.46 -23.32 8.09
N PHE A 284 -10.58 -22.37 7.16
CA PHE A 284 -9.63 -22.23 6.07
C PHE A 284 -8.24 -21.79 6.58
N HIS A 285 -8.19 -20.89 7.56
CA HIS A 285 -6.93 -20.54 8.23
C HIS A 285 -6.26 -21.75 8.87
N LYS A 286 -7.03 -22.66 9.48
CA LYS A 286 -6.51 -23.92 10.01
C LYS A 286 -5.89 -24.77 8.89
N LYS A 287 -6.57 -24.92 7.75
CA LYS A 287 -6.05 -25.67 6.59
C LYS A 287 -4.72 -25.10 6.07
N ILE A 288 -4.59 -23.77 5.99
CA ILE A 288 -3.31 -23.13 5.60
C ILE A 288 -2.20 -23.45 6.61
N ARG A 289 -2.48 -23.33 7.92
CA ARG A 289 -1.48 -23.63 8.96
C ARG A 289 -1.03 -25.10 8.93
N GLU A 290 -1.96 -26.01 8.63
CA GLU A 290 -1.72 -27.45 8.50
C GLU A 290 -1.14 -27.85 7.14
N LYS A 291 -0.86 -26.88 6.24
CA LYS A 291 -0.36 -27.11 4.88
C LYS A 291 -1.23 -28.06 4.05
N SER A 292 -2.54 -28.08 4.30
CA SER A 292 -3.52 -28.92 3.57
C SER A 292 -4.17 -28.21 2.37
N VAL A 293 -3.71 -26.98 2.06
CA VAL A 293 -4.09 -26.24 0.86
C VAL A 293 -2.94 -26.29 -0.14
N LYS A 294 -3.19 -26.86 -1.32
CA LYS A 294 -2.26 -26.87 -2.46
C LYS A 294 -2.48 -25.63 -3.31
N LYS A 295 -1.40 -24.93 -3.64
CA LYS A 295 -1.40 -23.71 -4.44
C LYS A 295 -0.40 -23.86 -5.59
N LEU A 296 -0.89 -23.85 -6.82
CA LEU A 296 -0.03 -23.84 -8.00
C LEU A 296 -0.06 -22.46 -8.66
N TYR A 297 1.11 -22.00 -9.07
CA TYR A 297 1.32 -20.74 -9.76
C TYR A 297 1.84 -20.99 -11.17
N LEU A 298 1.49 -20.12 -12.09
CA LEU A 298 2.22 -19.94 -13.34
C LEU A 298 3.07 -18.68 -13.20
N ALA A 299 4.34 -18.79 -13.54
CA ALA A 299 5.32 -17.70 -13.49
C ALA A 299 5.95 -17.54 -14.87
N LEU A 300 5.93 -16.32 -15.41
CA LEU A 300 6.67 -15.95 -16.60
C LEU A 300 8.01 -15.36 -16.17
N ALA A 301 9.04 -16.20 -16.16
CA ALA A 301 10.41 -15.85 -15.82
C ALA A 301 11.19 -15.36 -17.04
N ALA A 302 12.10 -14.41 -16.84
CA ALA A 302 12.94 -13.85 -17.90
C ALA A 302 14.15 -14.74 -18.26
N SER A 303 14.42 -15.78 -17.47
CA SER A 303 15.52 -16.75 -17.60
C SER A 303 15.00 -18.14 -17.20
N PRO A 304 15.57 -19.26 -17.68
CA PRO A 304 15.08 -20.58 -17.31
C PRO A 304 15.35 -20.89 -15.84
N LEU A 305 14.42 -21.62 -15.21
CA LEU A 305 14.59 -22.20 -13.88
C LEU A 305 14.82 -23.71 -13.97
N PRO A 306 15.67 -24.29 -13.11
CA PRO A 306 15.74 -25.75 -12.97
C PRO A 306 14.43 -26.30 -12.39
N VAL A 307 13.99 -27.45 -12.91
CA VAL A 307 12.89 -28.23 -12.34
C VAL A 307 13.35 -28.86 -11.03
N GLY A 308 12.51 -28.79 -9.99
CA GLY A 308 12.80 -29.36 -8.68
C GLY A 308 12.54 -28.39 -7.52
N LEU A 309 13.01 -28.79 -6.33
CA LEU A 309 12.80 -28.05 -5.08
C LEU A 309 13.78 -26.87 -4.99
N ILE A 310 13.24 -25.66 -4.80
CA ILE A 310 14.00 -24.46 -4.48
C ILE A 310 13.78 -24.13 -3.00
N THR A 311 14.87 -24.13 -2.24
CA THR A 311 14.87 -23.78 -0.82
C THR A 311 15.69 -22.53 -0.59
N HIS A 312 15.09 -21.55 0.07
CA HIS A 312 15.78 -20.35 0.56
C HIS A 312 15.32 -20.04 1.99
N TYR A 313 16.05 -19.17 2.67
CA TYR A 313 15.67 -18.57 3.95
C TYR A 313 15.40 -17.09 3.73
N MET A 314 14.32 -16.56 4.28
CA MET A 314 13.91 -15.16 4.11
C MET A 314 14.05 -14.37 5.40
N ARG A 315 14.64 -13.18 5.33
CA ARG A 315 14.75 -12.27 6.49
C ARG A 315 13.36 -11.99 7.08
N PRO A 316 13.17 -12.08 8.42
CA PRO A 316 11.87 -11.94 9.06
C PRO A 316 11.44 -10.47 9.22
N VAL A 317 11.77 -9.62 8.26
CA VAL A 317 11.44 -8.18 8.25
C VAL A 317 10.41 -7.92 7.16
N ASN A 318 9.33 -7.22 7.50
CA ASN A 318 8.24 -6.94 6.57
C ASN A 318 8.47 -5.65 5.75
N ILE A 319 9.63 -5.59 5.08
CA ILE A 319 10.03 -4.49 4.21
C ILE A 319 10.37 -5.11 2.85
N ALA A 320 9.86 -4.50 1.79
CA ALA A 320 10.16 -4.89 0.42
C ALA A 320 11.31 -4.02 -0.14
N PRO A 321 12.17 -4.56 -1.03
CA PRO A 321 12.23 -5.94 -1.50
C PRO A 321 12.58 -6.96 -0.40
N ARG A 322 12.01 -8.15 -0.50
CA ARG A 322 12.26 -9.26 0.46
C ARG A 322 13.60 -9.91 0.20
N LEU A 323 14.37 -10.12 1.27
CA LEU A 323 15.71 -10.69 1.20
C LEU A 323 15.67 -12.19 1.44
N VAL A 324 16.35 -12.93 0.56
CA VAL A 324 16.47 -14.39 0.64
C VAL A 324 17.93 -14.82 0.58
N SER A 325 18.22 -15.99 1.15
CA SER A 325 19.55 -16.61 1.20
C SER A 325 19.42 -18.10 0.87
N GLU A 326 20.32 -18.65 0.07
CA GLU A 326 20.44 -20.10 -0.16
C GLU A 326 20.94 -20.80 1.14
N ASP A 327 21.87 -20.14 1.82
CA ASP A 327 22.43 -20.62 3.09
C ASP A 327 21.45 -20.42 4.24
N PHE A 328 21.49 -21.36 5.18
CA PHE A 328 20.77 -21.24 6.45
C PHE A 328 21.29 -20.02 7.23
N VAL A 329 20.36 -19.17 7.64
CA VAL A 329 20.64 -18.03 8.51
C VAL A 329 19.74 -18.13 9.74
N GLU A 330 20.35 -18.04 10.92
CA GLU A 330 19.61 -18.08 12.18
C GLU A 330 18.51 -17.00 12.20
N SER A 331 17.33 -17.35 12.71
CA SER A 331 16.13 -16.49 12.74
C SER A 331 15.47 -16.19 11.38
N TRP A 332 16.04 -16.61 10.25
CA TRP A 332 15.41 -16.43 8.94
C TRP A 332 14.36 -17.52 8.68
N GLN A 333 13.32 -17.15 7.92
CA GLN A 333 12.15 -17.99 7.68
C GLN A 333 12.37 -18.90 6.49
N LEU A 334 12.22 -20.22 6.69
CA LEU A 334 12.24 -21.19 5.60
C LEU A 334 11.19 -20.85 4.52
N CYS A 335 11.65 -20.83 3.27
CA CYS A 335 10.88 -20.61 2.05
C CYS A 335 11.13 -21.75 1.07
N GLN A 336 10.09 -22.51 0.75
CA GLN A 336 10.15 -23.62 -0.19
C GLN A 336 9.09 -23.47 -1.28
N LEU A 337 9.51 -23.70 -2.51
CA LEU A 337 8.66 -23.90 -3.68
C LEU A 337 9.28 -24.99 -4.55
N GLU A 338 8.45 -25.63 -5.36
CA GLU A 338 8.88 -26.67 -6.30
C GLU A 338 8.49 -26.25 -7.71
N VAL A 339 9.48 -26.16 -8.61
CA VAL A 339 9.26 -25.93 -10.03
C VAL A 339 8.92 -27.29 -10.65
N LEU A 340 7.69 -27.45 -11.11
CA LEU A 340 7.18 -28.69 -11.71
C LEU A 340 7.50 -28.78 -13.21
N GLU A 341 7.47 -27.63 -13.88
CA GLU A 341 7.66 -27.50 -15.32
C GLU A 341 8.27 -26.13 -15.60
N CYS A 342 9.11 -26.03 -16.63
CA CYS A 342 9.72 -24.79 -17.12
C CYS A 342 9.78 -24.88 -18.65
N LYS A 343 8.92 -24.12 -19.34
CA LYS A 343 8.76 -24.16 -20.79
C LYS A 343 9.16 -22.84 -21.42
N GLN A 344 10.02 -22.89 -22.43
CA GLN A 344 10.36 -21.73 -23.23
C GLN A 344 9.17 -21.30 -24.11
N ILE A 345 8.85 -20.01 -24.09
CA ILE A 345 7.80 -19.39 -24.90
C ILE A 345 8.32 -18.08 -25.53
N PRO A 346 7.70 -17.57 -26.60
CA PRO A 346 8.04 -16.26 -27.13
C PRO A 346 7.87 -15.16 -26.07
N TRP A 347 8.77 -14.18 -26.07
CA TRP A 347 8.61 -13.01 -25.19
C TRP A 347 7.30 -12.26 -25.51
N PRO A 348 6.55 -11.77 -24.51
CA PRO A 348 5.31 -11.04 -24.76
C PRO A 348 5.52 -9.78 -25.63
N ASN A 349 4.69 -9.62 -26.66
CA ASN A 349 4.78 -8.48 -27.56
C ASN A 349 4.43 -7.15 -26.86
N ALA A 350 4.74 -6.03 -27.51
CA ALA A 350 4.53 -4.70 -26.95
C ALA A 350 3.05 -4.39 -26.65
N ALA A 351 2.13 -4.80 -27.53
CA ALA A 351 0.69 -4.57 -27.37
C ALA A 351 0.15 -5.31 -26.13
N THR A 352 0.49 -6.59 -25.96
CA THR A 352 0.11 -7.38 -24.78
C THR A 352 0.67 -6.75 -23.50
N LYS A 353 1.89 -6.21 -23.50
CA LYS A 353 2.43 -5.54 -22.31
C LYS A 353 1.70 -4.22 -22.01
N GLU A 354 1.35 -3.46 -23.04
CA GLU A 354 0.60 -2.20 -22.91
C GLU A 354 -0.82 -2.43 -22.36
N ASP A 355 -1.55 -3.41 -22.93
CA ASP A 355 -2.92 -3.77 -22.52
C ASP A 355 -3.02 -4.13 -21.03
N TYR A 356 -1.96 -4.72 -20.47
CA TYR A 356 -1.91 -5.17 -19.08
C TYR A 356 -1.04 -4.27 -18.17
N CYS A 357 -0.56 -3.13 -18.69
CA CYS A 357 0.29 -2.18 -17.96
C CYS A 357 1.55 -2.84 -17.35
N VAL A 358 2.17 -3.75 -18.08
CA VAL A 358 3.39 -4.46 -17.67
C VAL A 358 4.61 -3.56 -17.93
N GLU A 359 5.36 -3.26 -16.87
CA GLU A 359 6.52 -2.35 -16.95
C GLU A 359 7.69 -2.98 -17.72
N ASP A 360 8.34 -2.19 -18.57
CA ASP A 360 9.61 -2.59 -19.17
C ASP A 360 10.74 -2.37 -18.16
N CYS A 361 11.26 -3.47 -17.61
CA CYS A 361 12.24 -3.47 -16.54
C CYS A 361 13.69 -3.63 -17.03
N GLY A 362 13.94 -3.50 -18.34
CA GLY A 362 15.32 -3.43 -18.86
C GLY A 362 16.02 -4.77 -19.04
N TRP A 363 15.32 -5.91 -19.02
CA TRP A 363 15.95 -7.23 -19.21
C TRP A 363 16.70 -7.31 -20.56
N PRO A 364 17.96 -7.82 -20.60
CA PRO A 364 18.79 -7.76 -21.81
C PRO A 364 18.33 -8.62 -23.00
N SER A 365 17.87 -9.85 -22.77
CA SER A 365 17.45 -10.78 -23.83
C SER A 365 15.93 -10.89 -23.87
N ARG A 366 15.30 -10.54 -25.00
CA ARG A 366 13.84 -10.45 -25.12
C ARG A 366 13.28 -11.28 -26.27
N ASP A 367 13.99 -12.33 -26.65
CA ASP A 367 13.53 -13.26 -27.67
C ASP A 367 12.56 -14.28 -27.04
N TYR A 368 12.89 -14.74 -25.84
CA TYR A 368 12.15 -15.79 -25.13
C TYR A 368 11.97 -15.48 -23.66
N ALA A 369 10.85 -15.95 -23.12
CA ALA A 369 10.59 -16.05 -21.70
C ALA A 369 10.31 -17.51 -21.34
N TYR A 370 10.21 -17.80 -20.04
CA TYR A 370 10.03 -19.16 -19.54
C TYR A 370 8.80 -19.22 -18.66
N GLU A 371 7.79 -19.96 -19.10
CA GLU A 371 6.61 -20.23 -18.30
C GLU A 371 6.89 -21.41 -17.37
N CYS A 372 6.87 -21.14 -16.08
CA CYS A 372 7.17 -22.10 -15.02
C CYS A 372 5.90 -22.42 -14.23
N LYS A 373 5.60 -23.71 -14.08
CA LYS A 373 4.53 -24.17 -13.16
C LYS A 373 5.14 -24.44 -11.80
N ILE A 374 4.68 -23.72 -10.77
CA ILE A 374 5.28 -23.72 -9.43
C ILE A 374 4.28 -24.24 -8.39
N ASN A 375 4.67 -25.22 -7.61
CA ASN A 375 3.97 -25.67 -6.41
C ASN A 375 4.51 -24.92 -5.18
N LEU A 376 3.69 -24.06 -4.57
CA LEU A 376 4.11 -23.19 -3.48
C LEU A 376 3.93 -23.89 -2.11
N LEU A 377 5.04 -24.33 -1.50
CA LEU A 377 5.05 -25.15 -0.28
C LEU A 377 5.02 -24.32 1.01
N THR A 378 5.52 -23.09 0.97
CA THR A 378 5.42 -22.08 2.05
C THR A 378 4.84 -20.78 1.52
N GLY A 379 4.24 -19.95 2.37
CA GLY A 379 3.60 -18.69 1.93
C GLY A 379 4.13 -17.47 2.66
N ARG A 380 5.28 -16.94 2.25
CA ARG A 380 5.77 -15.62 2.69
C ARG A 380 5.42 -14.53 1.67
N THR A 381 5.31 -13.29 2.12
CA THR A 381 5.11 -12.12 1.25
C THR A 381 6.20 -12.09 0.17
N HIS A 382 5.81 -11.91 -1.09
CA HIS A 382 6.70 -11.87 -2.27
C HIS A 382 7.64 -13.10 -2.42
N GLN A 383 7.30 -14.25 -1.84
CA GLN A 383 8.21 -15.40 -1.81
C GLN A 383 8.67 -15.84 -3.21
N ILE A 384 7.73 -16.06 -4.14
CA ILE A 384 8.06 -16.48 -5.50
C ILE A 384 8.92 -15.43 -6.19
N ARG A 385 8.52 -14.15 -6.12
CA ARG A 385 9.22 -13.01 -6.73
C ARG A 385 10.69 -12.95 -6.30
N ALA A 386 10.92 -13.00 -4.98
CA ALA A 386 12.27 -12.93 -4.41
C ALA A 386 13.11 -14.17 -4.73
N GLN A 387 12.55 -15.39 -4.61
CA GLN A 387 13.29 -16.62 -4.90
C GLN A 387 13.68 -16.72 -6.38
N LEU A 388 12.78 -16.35 -7.29
CA LEU A 388 13.05 -16.37 -8.73
C LEU A 388 14.13 -15.37 -9.13
N ALA A 389 14.08 -14.15 -8.61
CA ALA A 389 15.13 -13.16 -8.84
C ALA A 389 16.49 -13.58 -8.26
N ALA A 390 16.51 -14.19 -7.07
CA ALA A 390 17.73 -14.73 -6.46
C ALA A 390 18.34 -15.87 -7.28
N CYS A 391 17.51 -16.68 -7.96
CA CYS A 391 17.97 -17.69 -8.93
C CYS A 391 18.42 -17.10 -10.27
N GLY A 392 18.46 -15.77 -10.45
CA GLY A 392 18.80 -15.13 -11.72
C GLY A 392 17.70 -15.22 -12.79
N ALA A 393 16.48 -15.57 -12.39
CA ALA A 393 15.32 -15.75 -13.27
C ALA A 393 14.13 -14.89 -12.82
N PRO A 394 14.27 -13.54 -12.79
CA PRO A 394 13.23 -12.65 -12.30
C PRO A 394 11.95 -12.74 -13.16
N LEU A 395 10.82 -12.39 -12.55
CA LEU A 395 9.53 -12.36 -13.25
C LEU A 395 9.46 -11.18 -14.23
N VAL A 396 8.91 -11.42 -15.42
CA VAL A 396 8.66 -10.37 -16.41
C VAL A 396 7.76 -9.29 -15.81
N GLY A 397 8.16 -8.02 -15.95
CA GLY A 397 7.42 -6.87 -15.43
C GLY A 397 7.65 -6.53 -13.95
N ASP A 398 8.44 -7.33 -13.23
CA ASP A 398 8.69 -7.09 -11.80
C ASP A 398 9.76 -6.01 -11.59
N SER A 399 9.32 -4.75 -11.60
CA SER A 399 10.16 -3.56 -11.39
C SER A 399 10.89 -3.52 -10.05
N MET A 400 10.46 -4.35 -9.09
CA MET A 400 11.04 -4.40 -7.75
C MET A 400 12.23 -5.36 -7.66
N TYR A 401 12.12 -6.53 -8.30
CA TYR A 401 13.10 -7.60 -8.16
C TYR A 401 13.97 -7.80 -9.42
N MET A 402 13.49 -7.43 -10.60
CA MET A 402 14.26 -7.55 -11.83
C MET A 402 15.54 -6.70 -11.84
N PRO A 403 15.54 -5.42 -11.37
CA PRO A 403 16.76 -4.63 -11.35
C PRO A 403 17.90 -5.28 -10.56
N ALA A 404 17.57 -5.98 -9.47
CA ALA A 404 18.56 -6.68 -8.64
C ALA A 404 19.21 -7.84 -9.41
N ALA A 405 18.41 -8.61 -10.16
CA ALA A 405 18.92 -9.68 -11.01
C ALA A 405 19.76 -9.15 -12.19
N ILE A 406 19.35 -8.02 -12.79
CA ILE A 406 20.14 -7.37 -13.85
C ILE A 406 21.48 -6.89 -13.29
N ALA A 407 21.48 -6.21 -12.14
CA ALA A 407 22.71 -5.75 -11.50
C ALA A 407 23.66 -6.91 -11.21
N GLU A 408 23.15 -8.05 -10.74
CA GLU A 408 23.96 -9.24 -10.51
C GLU A 408 24.58 -9.81 -11.80
N LEU A 409 23.86 -9.72 -12.92
CA LEU A 409 24.36 -10.18 -14.22
C LEU A 409 25.42 -9.26 -14.80
N THR A 410 25.26 -7.93 -14.68
CA THR A 410 26.14 -6.95 -15.33
C THR A 410 27.30 -6.51 -14.46
N SER A 411 27.10 -6.44 -13.15
CA SER A 411 28.06 -5.90 -12.17
C SER A 411 27.85 -6.57 -10.81
N PRO A 412 28.29 -7.84 -10.65
CA PRO A 412 28.15 -8.57 -9.39
C PRO A 412 28.69 -7.75 -8.22
N GLY A 413 27.93 -7.66 -7.12
CA GLY A 413 28.29 -6.83 -5.96
C GLY A 413 27.49 -5.53 -5.79
N LEU A 414 26.96 -4.97 -6.89
CA LEU A 414 26.17 -3.74 -6.85
C LEU A 414 24.81 -3.94 -6.15
N ASN A 415 24.24 -5.13 -6.30
CA ASN A 415 23.01 -5.51 -5.63
C ASN A 415 23.28 -5.69 -4.12
N PRO A 416 22.73 -4.86 -3.23
CA PRO A 416 22.95 -4.98 -1.78
C PRO A 416 22.32 -6.27 -1.20
N PHE A 417 21.55 -6.99 -2.01
CA PHE A 417 20.90 -8.25 -1.69
C PHE A 417 21.54 -9.45 -2.41
N GLY A 418 22.60 -9.20 -3.18
CA GLY A 418 23.26 -10.16 -4.04
C GLY A 418 24.05 -11.23 -3.28
N LYS A 419 24.37 -12.31 -4.00
CA LYS A 419 25.24 -13.39 -3.50
C LYS A 419 26.67 -12.87 -3.29
N TYR A 420 27.11 -11.98 -4.17
CA TYR A 420 28.42 -11.34 -4.10
C TYR A 420 28.30 -10.14 -3.16
N LYS A 421 28.74 -10.32 -1.91
CA LYS A 421 28.86 -9.23 -0.95
C LYS A 421 30.09 -8.41 -1.33
N GLU A 422 29.94 -7.37 -2.14
CA GLU A 422 31.01 -6.37 -2.22
C GLU A 422 31.25 -5.73 -0.85
N GLY A 423 32.50 -5.33 -0.60
CA GLY A 423 33.04 -4.97 0.71
C GLY A 423 32.47 -3.68 1.28
N TYR A 424 31.20 -3.69 1.72
CA TYR A 424 30.66 -2.63 2.56
C TYR A 424 31.53 -2.50 3.80
N VAL A 425 32.09 -1.31 4.02
CA VAL A 425 32.95 -0.99 5.17
C VAL A 425 32.07 -0.81 6.40
N GLY A 426 31.50 -1.91 6.91
CA GLY A 426 30.62 -1.95 8.09
C GLY A 426 29.13 -2.15 7.78
N GLU A 427 28.35 -2.47 8.82
CA GLU A 427 26.90 -2.70 8.72
C GLU A 427 26.13 -1.43 8.34
N ASP A 428 26.54 -0.25 8.82
CA ASP A 428 25.85 1.02 8.51
C ASP A 428 25.88 1.36 7.01
N ALA A 429 27.03 1.14 6.36
CA ALA A 429 27.18 1.38 4.92
C ALA A 429 26.26 0.45 4.10
N LYS A 430 26.10 -0.79 4.57
CA LYS A 430 25.19 -1.77 3.97
C LYS A 430 23.73 -1.37 4.19
N GLU A 431 23.35 -0.94 5.39
CA GLU A 431 21.99 -0.46 5.65
C GLU A 431 21.63 0.77 4.81
N MET A 432 22.59 1.69 4.61
CA MET A 432 22.42 2.84 3.73
C MET A 432 22.22 2.42 2.26
N ALA A 433 23.06 1.52 1.74
CA ALA A 433 22.91 1.00 0.38
C ALA A 433 21.58 0.27 0.17
N VAL A 434 21.14 -0.52 1.16
CA VAL A 434 19.81 -1.14 1.15
C VAL A 434 18.69 -0.10 1.11
N THR A 435 18.81 0.96 1.91
CA THR A 435 17.81 2.05 1.97
C THR A 435 17.73 2.80 0.64
N GLU A 436 18.87 3.12 0.04
CA GLU A 436 18.95 3.77 -1.26
C GLU A 436 18.36 2.88 -2.37
N TRP A 437 18.69 1.58 -2.36
CA TRP A 437 18.13 0.62 -3.31
C TRP A 437 16.60 0.51 -3.19
N ILE A 438 16.08 0.45 -1.97
CA ILE A 438 14.63 0.45 -1.72
C ILE A 438 13.99 1.74 -2.25
N ALA A 439 14.63 2.90 -2.07
CA ALA A 439 14.11 4.16 -2.57
C ALA A 439 14.07 4.19 -4.11
N GLN A 440 15.04 3.57 -4.78
CA GLN A 440 15.13 3.53 -6.24
C GLN A 440 14.23 2.46 -6.88
N HIS A 441 14.13 1.27 -6.27
CA HIS A 441 13.49 0.09 -6.88
C HIS A 441 12.30 -0.46 -6.09
N GLY A 442 12.00 0.04 -4.90
CA GLY A 442 10.93 -0.48 -4.01
C GLY A 442 9.50 -0.19 -4.47
N LYS A 443 9.30 0.32 -5.69
CA LYS A 443 7.98 0.58 -6.26
C LYS A 443 7.29 -0.75 -6.61
N GLU A 444 6.09 -0.95 -6.07
CA GLU A 444 5.25 -2.09 -6.42
C GLU A 444 4.74 -1.96 -7.87
N PRO A 445 4.97 -2.96 -8.73
CA PRO A 445 4.48 -2.95 -10.11
C PRO A 445 2.95 -3.07 -10.17
N ASN A 446 2.36 -2.68 -11.31
CA ASN A 446 0.91 -2.85 -11.52
C ASN A 446 0.53 -4.30 -11.85
N CYS A 447 1.28 -4.93 -12.75
CA CYS A 447 1.09 -6.29 -13.21
C CYS A 447 2.45 -6.93 -13.45
N ILE A 448 2.58 -8.20 -13.09
CA ILE A 448 3.78 -9.01 -13.32
C ILE A 448 3.40 -10.34 -13.96
N GLY A 449 4.40 -11.03 -14.49
CA GLY A 449 4.28 -12.39 -15.00
C GLY A 449 4.03 -13.44 -13.91
N LEU A 450 3.04 -13.26 -13.03
CA LEU A 450 2.72 -14.22 -11.97
C LEU A 450 1.21 -14.35 -11.79
N GLN A 451 0.74 -15.59 -11.84
CA GLN A 451 -0.65 -15.95 -11.64
C GLN A 451 -0.76 -17.09 -10.61
N ALA A 452 -1.61 -16.91 -9.60
CA ALA A 452 -2.09 -17.98 -8.72
C ALA A 452 -3.06 -18.89 -9.49
N PHE A 453 -2.51 -19.69 -10.39
CA PHE A 453 -3.24 -20.46 -11.41
C PHE A 453 -4.26 -21.44 -10.82
N GLN A 454 -3.92 -22.15 -9.75
CA GLN A 454 -4.78 -23.21 -9.20
C GLN A 454 -4.73 -23.23 -7.67
N ILE A 455 -5.88 -23.46 -7.05
CA ILE A 455 -5.99 -23.73 -5.61
C ILE A 455 -6.84 -24.97 -5.37
N SER A 456 -6.38 -25.86 -4.48
CA SER A 456 -7.15 -27.03 -4.07
C SER A 456 -6.92 -27.40 -2.61
N TRP A 457 -7.90 -28.04 -1.98
CA TRP A 457 -7.84 -28.52 -0.60
C TRP A 457 -8.75 -29.73 -0.41
N ASP A 458 -8.68 -30.36 0.77
CA ASP A 458 -9.43 -31.58 1.12
C ASP A 458 -9.23 -32.69 0.09
N ASN A 459 -7.96 -32.99 -0.22
CA ASN A 459 -7.54 -34.01 -1.18
C ASN A 459 -8.15 -33.81 -2.58
N GLY A 460 -8.31 -32.55 -3.01
CA GLY A 460 -8.81 -32.21 -4.34
C GLY A 460 -10.34 -32.23 -4.46
N LYS A 461 -11.08 -32.49 -3.37
CA LYS A 461 -12.54 -32.33 -3.35
C LYS A 461 -12.96 -30.91 -3.73
N HIS A 462 -12.14 -29.93 -3.34
CA HIS A 462 -12.27 -28.55 -3.78
C HIS A 462 -11.10 -28.24 -4.70
N PHE A 463 -11.40 -27.86 -5.94
CA PHE A 463 -10.43 -27.62 -6.99
C PHE A 463 -10.93 -26.46 -7.86
N PHE A 464 -10.10 -25.43 -8.00
CA PHE A 464 -10.44 -24.24 -8.79
C PHE A 464 -9.21 -23.75 -9.55
N GLU A 465 -9.44 -23.33 -10.79
CA GLU A 465 -8.45 -22.74 -11.67
C GLU A 465 -8.85 -21.31 -12.04
N ALA A 466 -7.85 -20.45 -12.17
CA ALA A 466 -8.00 -19.10 -12.69
C ALA A 466 -8.17 -19.12 -14.21
N GLY A 467 -8.57 -17.98 -14.79
CA GLY A 467 -8.58 -17.82 -16.24
C GLY A 467 -7.18 -17.90 -16.86
N SER A 468 -7.12 -17.79 -18.19
CA SER A 468 -5.83 -17.76 -18.90
C SER A 468 -4.99 -16.56 -18.44
N PRO A 469 -3.69 -16.75 -18.13
CA PRO A 469 -2.82 -15.65 -17.75
C PRO A 469 -2.62 -14.67 -18.91
N TRP A 470 -2.33 -13.42 -18.57
CA TRP A 470 -2.26 -12.33 -19.56
C TRP A 470 -1.26 -12.58 -20.70
N TRP A 471 -0.13 -13.24 -20.42
CA TRP A 471 0.91 -13.52 -21.41
C TRP A 471 0.56 -14.63 -22.41
N ARG A 472 -0.56 -15.32 -22.22
CA ARG A 472 -1.12 -16.25 -23.20
C ARG A 472 -2.15 -15.59 -24.13
N SER A 473 -2.55 -14.35 -23.86
CA SER A 473 -3.49 -13.60 -24.68
C SER A 473 -2.82 -13.21 -26.01
N GLY A 474 -3.36 -13.69 -27.13
CA GLY A 474 -2.82 -13.45 -28.48
C GLY A 474 -1.90 -14.54 -29.04
N ILE A 475 -1.77 -15.69 -28.36
CA ILE A 475 -1.10 -16.91 -28.89
C ILE A 475 -2.13 -17.88 -29.52
N ALA A 476 -3.36 -17.41 -29.78
CA ALA A 476 -4.42 -18.19 -30.43
C ALA A 476 -4.27 -18.23 -31.94
#